data_AF-K3VBU8-F1
#
_entry.id   AF-K3VBU8-F1
#
_cell.length_a   1.000
_cell.length_b   1.000
_cell.length_c   1.000
_cell.angle_alpha   90.00
_cell.angle_beta   90.00
_cell.angle_gamma   90.00
#
_symmetry.space_group_name_H-M   'P 1'
#
loop_
_entity.id
_entity.type
_entity.pdbx_description
1 polymer ?
#
loop_
_entity_poly.entity_id
_entity_poly.type
_entity_poly.pdbx_seq_one_letter_code
_entity_poly.pdbx_strand_id
1 'polypeptide(L)'
;MCRGELSFFLVGPPGSDPGFDGKKLPTEGFIVWDGTWAAHHGPEIWHRADEFLPERFIVIDREDPLFPPTNGWRPFVSGPRNCIGQHLLVLEVKLVMTLVTRCFDVEVTWEK
;
A
#
# COMPACT_ATOMS: atom_id res chain seq x y z
N MET A 1 11.38 -15.96 7.99
CA MET A 1 11.69 -14.54 8.20
C MET A 1 12.93 -14.45 9.07
N CYS A 2 13.98 -13.75 8.62
CA CYS A 2 15.16 -13.53 9.43
C CYS A 2 14.86 -12.48 10.52
N ARG A 3 15.39 -12.69 11.73
CA ARG A 3 15.39 -11.67 12.78
C ARG A 3 16.49 -10.66 12.48
N GLY A 4 16.32 -9.41 12.93
CA GLY A 4 17.34 -8.39 12.78
C GLY A 4 18.63 -8.76 13.52
N GLU A 5 19.75 -8.20 13.03
CA GLU A 5 21.09 -8.37 13.60
C GLU A 5 21.45 -7.20 14.53
N LEU A 6 22.40 -7.42 15.44
CA LEU A 6 22.93 -6.40 16.38
C LEU A 6 23.37 -5.09 15.73
N SER A 7 23.87 -5.16 14.50
CA SER A 7 24.42 -4.02 13.75
C SER A 7 23.38 -3.33 12.84
N PHE A 8 22.18 -3.88 12.71
CA PHE A 8 21.13 -3.33 11.87
C PHE A 8 20.13 -2.53 12.71
N PHE A 9 19.96 -1.26 12.37
CA PHE A 9 19.04 -0.34 13.03
C PHE A 9 18.10 0.28 12.00
N LEU A 10 16.83 0.41 12.35
CA LEU A 10 15.95 1.34 11.64
C LEU A 10 16.21 2.73 12.19
N VAL A 11 16.26 3.72 11.31
CA VAL A 11 16.38 5.13 11.70
C VAL A 11 15.12 5.83 11.24
N GLY A 12 14.43 6.49 12.16
CA GLY A 12 13.27 7.31 11.81
C GLY A 12 13.71 8.38 10.80
N PRO A 13 13.09 8.44 9.61
CA PRO A 13 13.46 9.44 8.62
C PRO A 13 13.17 10.85 9.15
N PRO A 14 13.92 11.87 8.71
CA PRO A 14 13.69 13.27 9.09
C PRO A 14 12.24 13.68 8.86
N GLY A 15 11.59 14.26 9.88
CA GLY A 15 10.19 14.67 9.81
C GLY A 15 9.17 13.52 9.97
N SER A 16 9.61 12.34 10.38
CA SER A 16 8.70 11.32 10.93
C SER A 16 8.15 11.74 12.30
N ASP A 17 7.25 10.94 12.87
CA ASP A 17 6.67 11.21 14.19
C ASP A 17 7.75 11.59 15.23
N PRO A 18 7.52 12.62 16.09
CA PRO A 18 8.52 13.11 17.05
C PRO A 18 9.06 12.02 17.99
N GLY A 19 8.30 10.95 18.20
CA GLY A 19 8.71 9.77 18.94
C GLY A 19 9.81 8.96 18.26
N PHE A 20 10.02 9.11 16.95
CA PHE A 20 10.88 8.27 16.12
C PHE A 20 11.95 9.03 15.31
N ASP A 21 11.76 10.33 15.04
CA ASP A 21 12.67 11.13 14.21
C ASP A 21 14.14 11.05 14.68
N GLY A 22 15.04 10.63 13.78
CA GLY A 22 16.47 10.50 14.02
C GLY A 22 16.87 9.40 15.02
N LYS A 23 15.91 8.69 15.62
CA LYS A 23 16.19 7.65 16.62
C LYS A 23 16.57 6.35 15.93
N LYS A 24 17.62 5.71 16.46
CA LYS A 24 18.02 4.35 16.08
C LYS A 24 17.19 3.35 16.87
N LEU A 25 16.40 2.57 16.16
CA LEU A 25 15.58 1.49 16.70
C LEU A 25 16.36 0.17 16.52
N PRO A 26 16.76 -0.51 17.62
CA PRO A 26 17.44 -1.78 17.53
C PRO A 26 16.51 -2.82 16.92
N THR A 27 17.02 -3.60 15.96
CA THR A 27 16.22 -4.65 15.31
C THR A 27 16.58 -6.05 15.78
N GLU A 28 17.61 -6.17 16.64
CA GLU A 28 18.08 -7.45 17.16
C GLU A 28 16.94 -8.24 17.81
N GLY A 29 16.74 -9.47 17.35
CA GLY A 29 15.72 -10.36 17.89
C GLY A 29 14.29 -10.04 17.42
N PHE A 30 14.07 -8.92 16.74
CA PHE A 30 12.77 -8.52 16.18
C PHE A 30 12.62 -8.96 14.73
N ILE A 31 11.36 -9.19 14.32
CA ILE A 31 10.97 -9.28 12.91
C ILE A 31 10.43 -7.90 12.51
N VAL A 32 11.03 -7.30 11.49
CA VAL A 32 10.57 -6.02 10.95
C VAL A 32 9.50 -6.28 9.90
N TRP A 33 8.33 -5.68 10.11
CA TRP A 33 7.24 -5.64 9.14
C TRP A 33 7.06 -4.20 8.67
N ASP A 34 6.77 -4.02 7.39
CA ASP A 34 6.55 -2.71 6.77
C ASP A 34 5.15 -2.14 7.04
N GLY A 35 4.25 -2.94 7.63
CA GLY A 35 2.94 -2.50 8.08
C GLY A 35 2.00 -2.10 6.93
N THR A 36 2.15 -2.70 5.74
CA THR A 36 1.40 -2.30 4.54
C THR A 36 -0.10 -2.19 4.76
N TRP A 37 -0.69 -3.17 5.47
CA TRP A 37 -2.13 -3.18 5.77
C TRP A 37 -2.53 -1.99 6.64
N ALA A 38 -1.80 -1.73 7.73
CA ALA A 38 -2.08 -0.58 8.58
C ALA A 38 -1.91 0.74 7.80
N ALA A 39 -0.91 0.82 6.94
CA ALA A 39 -0.69 2.00 6.11
C ALA A 39 -1.79 2.23 5.05
N HIS A 40 -2.48 1.19 4.58
CA HIS A 40 -3.61 1.31 3.64
C HIS A 40 -4.93 1.62 4.32
N HIS A 41 -5.08 1.26 5.59
CA HIS A 41 -6.30 1.47 6.38
C HIS A 41 -6.18 2.61 7.42
N GLY A 42 -5.02 3.26 7.52
CA GLY A 42 -4.80 4.37 8.45
C GLY A 42 -5.55 5.64 8.02
N PRO A 43 -6.53 6.14 8.80
CA PRO A 43 -7.25 7.38 8.50
C PRO A 43 -6.36 8.63 8.56
N GLU A 44 -5.19 8.53 9.20
CA GLU A 44 -4.14 9.55 9.20
C GLU A 44 -3.40 9.68 7.86
N ILE A 45 -3.47 8.64 7.02
CA ILE A 45 -2.84 8.61 5.68
C ILE A 45 -3.91 8.72 4.59
N TRP A 46 -5.05 8.04 4.75
CA TRP A 46 -6.10 7.94 3.74
C TRP A 46 -7.41 8.57 4.22
N HIS A 47 -7.90 9.58 3.49
CA HIS A 47 -9.25 10.08 3.69
C HIS A 47 -10.28 8.97 3.43
N ARG A 48 -11.12 8.67 4.43
CA ARG A 48 -12.14 7.58 4.37
C ARG A 48 -11.52 6.23 4.03
N ALA A 49 -10.49 5.83 4.79
CA ALA A 49 -9.63 4.68 4.50
C ALA A 49 -10.38 3.33 4.36
N ASP A 50 -11.42 3.11 5.17
CA ASP A 50 -12.17 1.85 5.17
C ASP A 50 -13.27 1.76 4.11
N GLU A 51 -13.45 2.81 3.31
CA GLU A 51 -14.47 2.85 2.27
C GLU A 51 -13.90 2.45 0.91
N PHE A 52 -14.65 1.63 0.16
CA PHE A 52 -14.29 1.28 -1.21
C PHE A 52 -14.58 2.46 -2.15
N LEU A 53 -13.54 3.26 -2.42
CA LEU A 53 -13.62 4.48 -3.25
C LEU A 53 -12.64 4.42 -4.44
N PRO A 54 -12.97 3.69 -5.53
CA PRO A 54 -12.12 3.63 -6.73
C PRO A 54 -11.83 5.00 -7.36
N GLU A 55 -12.74 5.95 -7.19
CA GLU A 55 -12.67 7.31 -7.73
C GLU A 55 -11.42 8.05 -7.26
N ARG A 56 -10.83 7.66 -6.12
CA ARG A 56 -9.59 8.27 -5.65
C ARG A 56 -8.44 8.18 -6.65
N PHE A 57 -8.41 7.14 -7.48
CA PHE A 57 -7.33 6.92 -8.42
C PHE A 57 -7.49 7.69 -9.74
N ILE A 58 -8.58 8.44 -9.90
CA ILE A 58 -8.84 9.30 -11.07
C ILE A 58 -8.85 10.79 -10.72
N VAL A 59 -8.67 11.15 -9.45
CA VAL A 59 -8.54 12.53 -8.99
C VAL A 59 -7.24 13.13 -9.54
N ILE A 60 -7.34 14.35 -10.12
CA ILE A 60 -6.21 15.07 -10.74
C ILE A 60 -5.69 16.18 -9.82
N ASP A 61 -6.57 16.81 -9.06
CA ASP A 61 -6.21 17.83 -8.10
C ASP A 61 -5.48 17.21 -6.91
N ARG A 62 -4.25 17.66 -6.65
CA ARG A 62 -3.41 17.13 -5.57
C ARG A 62 -3.82 17.63 -4.19
N GLU A 63 -4.57 18.73 -4.15
CA GLU A 63 -5.07 19.32 -2.90
C GLU A 63 -6.40 18.70 -2.45
N ASP A 64 -7.03 17.90 -3.33
CA ASP A 64 -8.24 17.15 -2.98
C ASP A 64 -7.89 16.09 -1.91
N PRO A 65 -8.60 16.04 -0.77
CA PRO A 65 -8.38 15.03 0.27
C PRO A 65 -8.46 13.58 -0.21
N LEU A 66 -9.17 13.33 -1.31
CA LEU A 66 -9.30 12.01 -1.91
C LEU A 66 -8.06 11.64 -2.75
N PHE A 67 -7.24 12.60 -3.17
CA PHE A 67 -6.02 12.33 -3.94
C PHE A 67 -5.10 11.36 -3.18
N PRO A 68 -4.55 10.33 -3.84
CA PRO A 68 -3.75 9.33 -3.15
C PRO A 68 -2.50 9.97 -2.50
N PRO A 69 -2.26 9.73 -1.20
CA PRO A 69 -1.11 10.25 -0.49
C PRO A 69 0.20 9.78 -1.12
N THR A 70 1.19 10.67 -1.13
CA THR A 70 2.54 10.35 -1.64
C THR A 70 3.10 9.16 -0.89
N ASN A 71 3.45 8.09 -1.62
CA ASN A 71 3.96 6.83 -1.05
C ASN A 71 3.00 6.12 -0.06
N GLY A 72 1.71 6.47 -0.02
CA GLY A 72 0.73 5.70 0.76
C GLY A 72 0.22 4.47 0.00
N TRP A 73 0.07 4.56 -1.33
CA TRP A 73 -0.28 3.41 -2.17
C TRP A 73 0.91 2.48 -2.38
N ARG A 74 0.94 1.37 -1.64
CA ARG A 74 2.05 0.40 -1.64
C ARG A 74 1.63 -1.08 -1.70
N PRO A 75 0.64 -1.48 -2.53
CA PRO A 75 0.21 -2.89 -2.61
C PRO A 75 1.32 -3.83 -3.11
N PHE A 76 2.33 -3.28 -3.77
CA PHE A 76 3.48 -4.00 -4.33
C PHE A 76 4.79 -3.65 -3.64
N VAL A 77 4.71 -3.01 -2.46
CA VAL A 77 5.84 -2.43 -1.73
C VAL A 77 6.58 -1.38 -2.58
N SER A 78 7.51 -0.63 -1.98
CA SER A 78 8.36 0.33 -2.71
C SER A 78 9.82 0.11 -2.32
N GLY A 79 10.75 0.48 -3.21
CA GLY A 79 12.19 0.35 -2.99
C GLY A 79 12.79 -0.88 -3.68
N PRO A 80 14.02 -1.29 -3.32
CA PRO A 80 14.79 -2.31 -4.05
C PRO A 80 14.21 -3.73 -3.99
N ARG A 81 13.18 -3.94 -3.15
CA ARG A 81 12.48 -5.21 -2.96
C ARG A 81 11.00 -5.09 -3.35
N ASN A 82 10.64 -4.09 -4.16
CA ASN A 82 9.29 -4.00 -4.72
C ASN A 82 8.98 -5.19 -5.63
N CYS A 83 7.70 -5.42 -5.89
CA CYS A 83 7.27 -6.53 -6.75
C CYS A 83 7.75 -6.29 -8.19
N ILE A 84 8.67 -7.13 -8.67
CA ILE A 84 9.12 -7.11 -10.07
C ILE A 84 7.97 -7.34 -11.07
N GLY A 85 6.92 -8.05 -10.63
CA GLY A 85 5.73 -8.36 -11.43
C GLY A 85 4.66 -7.28 -11.44
N GLN A 86 4.83 -6.16 -10.74
CA GLN A 86 3.78 -5.14 -10.61
C GLN A 86 3.25 -4.66 -11.97
N HIS A 87 4.14 -4.38 -12.92
CA HIS A 87 3.73 -3.91 -14.25
C HIS A 87 2.95 -4.98 -15.02
N LEU A 88 3.41 -6.24 -14.96
CA LEU A 88 2.73 -7.36 -15.60
C LEU A 88 1.34 -7.55 -15.00
N LEU A 89 1.24 -7.57 -13.67
CA LEU A 89 -0.04 -7.74 -12.97
C LEU A 89 -1.04 -6.66 -13.36
N VAL A 90 -0.64 -5.38 -13.35
CA VAL A 90 -1.55 -4.28 -13.71
C VAL A 90 -2.07 -4.42 -15.15
N LEU A 91 -1.23 -4.88 -16.07
CA LEU A 91 -1.63 -5.15 -17.45
C LEU A 91 -2.60 -6.34 -17.53
N GLU A 92 -2.27 -7.45 -16.87
CA GLU A 92 -3.08 -8.66 -16.87
C GLU A 92 -4.46 -8.43 -16.23
N VAL A 93 -4.52 -7.74 -15.10
CA VAL A 93 -5.80 -7.41 -14.44
C VAL A 93 -6.69 -6.57 -15.35
N LYS A 94 -6.13 -5.56 -16.05
CA LYS A 94 -6.88 -4.77 -17.03
C LYS A 94 -7.40 -5.63 -18.18
N LEU A 95 -6.57 -6.53 -18.70
CA LEU A 95 -6.95 -7.42 -19.79
C LEU A 95 -8.07 -8.39 -19.36
N VAL A 96 -7.90 -9.04 -18.21
CA VAL A 96 -8.89 -9.96 -17.65
C VAL A 96 -10.21 -9.24 -17.39
N MET A 97 -10.19 -8.07 -16.73
CA MET A 97 -11.41 -7.28 -16.51
C MET A 97 -12.11 -6.94 -17.83
N THR A 98 -11.36 -6.46 -18.83
CA THR A 98 -11.90 -6.10 -20.15
C THR A 98 -12.56 -7.29 -20.84
N LEU A 99 -11.88 -8.45 -20.84
CA LEU A 99 -12.40 -9.67 -21.48
C LEU A 99 -13.61 -10.22 -20.73
N VAL A 100 -13.59 -10.22 -19.39
CA VAL A 100 -14.71 -10.66 -18.57
C VAL A 100 -15.93 -9.79 -18.85
N THR A 101 -15.80 -8.46 -18.79
CA THR A 101 -16.91 -7.53 -19.05
C THR A 101 -17.43 -7.58 -20.48
N ARG A 102 -16.60 -8.01 -21.44
CA ARG A 102 -16.98 -8.09 -22.86
C ARG A 102 -17.72 -9.40 -23.18
N CYS A 103 -17.34 -10.50 -22.53
CA CYS A 103 -17.74 -11.84 -22.93
C CYS A 103 -18.78 -12.47 -21.99
N PHE A 104 -18.98 -11.94 -20.80
CA PHE A 104 -19.84 -12.53 -19.78
C PHE A 104 -20.72 -11.48 -19.10
N ASP A 105 -21.95 -11.87 -18.80
CA ASP A 105 -22.81 -11.17 -17.84
C ASP A 105 -22.56 -11.79 -16.45
N VAL A 106 -22.10 -10.96 -15.51
CA VAL A 106 -21.70 -11.41 -14.16
C VAL A 106 -22.81 -11.07 -13.16
N GLU A 107 -23.34 -12.09 -12.51
CA GLU A 107 -24.35 -11.96 -11.46
C GLU A 107 -23.85 -12.51 -10.12
N VAL A 108 -24.29 -11.90 -9.03
CA VAL A 108 -24.05 -12.39 -7.67
C VAL A 108 -25.02 -13.55 -7.37
N THR A 109 -24.51 -14.67 -6.85
CA THR A 109 -25.31 -15.89 -6.62
C THR A 109 -25.56 -16.23 -5.14
N TRP A 110 -25.07 -15.41 -4.20
CA TRP A 110 -25.06 -15.75 -2.76
C TRP A 110 -26.44 -15.76 -2.07
N GLU A 111 -27.53 -15.46 -2.78
CA GLU A 111 -28.92 -15.51 -2.28
C GLU A 111 -29.89 -16.32 -3.18
N LYS A 112 -29.39 -17.25 -4.02
CA LYS A 112 -30.25 -18.17 -4.79
C LYS A 112 -30.48 -19.49 -4.06
#